data_AF-A0A534K5U8-F1
#
_entry.id   AF-A0A534K5U8-F1
#
_cell.length_a   1.000
_cell.length_b   1.000
_cell.length_c   1.000
_cell.angle_alpha   90.00
_cell.angle_beta   90.00
_cell.angle_gamma   90.00
#
_symmetry.space_group_name_H-M   'P 1'
#
loop_
_entity.id
_entity.type
_entity.pdbx_description
1 polymer ?
#
loop_
_entity_poly.entity_id
_entity_poly.type
_entity_poly.pdbx_seq_one_letter_code
_entity_poly.pdbx_strand_id
1 'polypeptide(L)'
;MASSLWARLTWSKALLALLVVNLVWTLSLFCAPFTVPPGSFANQVGGANVIDHETIWQTFPLYARAIYTIGDAQCHQLYYRSFWLNGNQMPIDERMTSMYVFANLGVLAAMFARPSTKTGEVMVNAMPSSIRRRLARIPSEQAGAAIVFLGLLPMAIDGFTQLFSGPYYTYESTWTARLVTGGIAGYVGGLLVGAMLVTIRQFSLEMEAFRARMTPMVAGGR
;
A
#
# COMPACT_ATOMS: atom_id res chain seq x y z
N MET A 1 -22.58 -0.51 21.13
CA MET A 1 -22.82 -1.81 20.50
C MET A 1 -22.41 -1.72 19.03
N ALA A 2 -21.45 -2.54 18.57
CA ALA A 2 -21.15 -2.61 17.14
C ALA A 2 -22.39 -3.12 16.39
N SER A 3 -22.80 -2.48 15.29
CA SER A 3 -23.97 -2.93 14.54
C SER A 3 -23.82 -4.38 14.10
N SER A 4 -24.91 -5.14 14.13
CA SER A 4 -24.99 -6.59 13.82
C SER A 4 -24.38 -6.97 12.47
N LEU A 5 -24.22 -6.01 11.57
CA LEU A 5 -23.54 -6.15 10.28
C LEU A 5 -22.03 -6.42 10.43
N TRP A 6 -21.33 -5.69 11.31
CA TRP A 6 -19.88 -5.82 11.48
C TRP A 6 -19.46 -7.13 12.15
N ALA A 7 -20.36 -7.74 12.92
CA ALA A 7 -20.12 -9.05 13.53
C ALA A 7 -20.06 -10.18 12.49
N ARG A 8 -20.68 -10.01 11.32
CA ARG A 8 -20.72 -11.02 10.23
C ARG A 8 -19.56 -10.90 9.25
N LEU A 9 -18.82 -9.80 9.34
CA LEU A 9 -17.77 -9.41 8.42
C LEU A 9 -16.39 -9.87 8.96
N THR A 10 -15.54 -10.41 8.08
CA THR A 10 -14.20 -10.94 8.43
C THR A 10 -13.18 -9.85 8.77
N TRP A 11 -13.31 -8.70 8.12
CA TRP A 11 -12.58 -7.44 8.25
C TRP A 11 -13.10 -6.46 9.33
N SER A 12 -12.22 -5.62 9.89
CA SER A 12 -12.52 -4.58 10.88
C SER A 12 -12.92 -3.23 10.24
N LYS A 13 -13.54 -2.34 11.03
CA LYS A 13 -13.75 -0.93 10.64
C LYS A 13 -12.45 -0.22 10.27
N ALA A 14 -11.37 -0.50 11.01
CA ALA A 14 -10.05 0.07 10.74
C ALA A 14 -9.50 -0.38 9.38
N LEU A 15 -9.68 -1.66 9.04
CA LEU A 15 -9.26 -2.20 7.75
C LEU A 15 -10.07 -1.60 6.59
N LEU A 16 -11.39 -1.42 6.76
CA LEU A 16 -12.19 -0.70 5.76
C LEU A 16 -11.76 0.76 5.63
N ALA A 17 -11.55 1.46 6.75
CA ALA A 17 -11.09 2.85 6.73
C ALA A 17 -9.76 2.98 6.00
N LEU A 18 -8.81 2.07 6.23
CA LEU A 18 -7.55 2.01 5.49
C LEU A 18 -7.77 1.87 3.98
N LEU A 19 -8.63 0.94 3.55
CA LEU A 19 -8.94 0.79 2.12
C LEU A 19 -9.57 2.06 1.54
N VAL A 20 -10.55 2.65 2.23
CA VAL A 20 -11.23 3.86 1.75
C VAL A 20 -10.24 5.03 1.64
N VAL A 21 -9.40 5.25 2.64
CA VAL A 21 -8.37 6.30 2.61
C VAL A 21 -7.41 6.06 1.45
N ASN A 22 -6.95 4.83 1.27
CA ASN A 22 -6.02 4.50 0.20
C ASN A 22 -6.65 4.63 -1.20
N LEU A 23 -7.94 4.27 -1.35
CA LEU A 23 -8.70 4.46 -2.58
C LEU A 23 -8.90 5.95 -2.89
N VAL A 24 -9.28 6.76 -1.90
CA VAL A 24 -9.45 8.21 -2.06
C VAL A 24 -8.13 8.84 -2.47
N TRP A 25 -7.03 8.51 -1.79
CA TRP A 25 -5.69 8.96 -2.18
C TRP A 25 -5.34 8.55 -3.61
N THR A 26 -5.50 7.27 -3.94
CA THR A 26 -5.16 6.74 -5.28
C THR A 26 -5.97 7.44 -6.36
N LEU A 27 -7.28 7.56 -6.19
CA LEU A 27 -8.15 8.29 -7.13
C LEU A 27 -7.75 9.76 -7.24
N SER A 28 -7.33 10.37 -6.13
CA SER A 28 -6.95 11.78 -6.12
C SER A 28 -5.73 12.07 -6.98
N LEU A 29 -4.77 11.14 -7.05
CA LEU A 29 -3.61 11.24 -7.93
C LEU A 29 -3.99 11.32 -9.41
N PHE A 30 -5.02 10.57 -9.83
CA PHE A 30 -5.53 10.60 -11.20
C PHE A 30 -6.41 11.82 -11.46
N CYS A 31 -7.21 12.24 -10.48
CA CYS A 31 -8.14 13.35 -10.64
C CYS A 31 -7.46 14.72 -10.59
N ALA A 32 -6.46 14.92 -9.72
CA ALA A 32 -5.83 16.22 -9.50
C ALA A 32 -5.29 16.90 -10.78
N PRO A 33 -4.61 16.20 -11.71
CA PRO A 33 -4.17 16.79 -12.99
C PRO A 33 -5.31 17.38 -13.84
N PHE A 34 -6.53 16.86 -13.74
CA PHE A 34 -7.71 17.38 -14.45
C PHE A 34 -8.38 18.57 -13.76
N THR A 35 -7.98 18.89 -12.52
CA THR A 35 -8.54 20.02 -11.75
C THR A 35 -7.69 21.30 -11.83
N VAL A 36 -6.63 21.27 -12.63
CA VAL A 36 -5.73 22.41 -12.88
C VAL A 36 -5.63 22.66 -14.39
N PRO A 37 -5.22 23.88 -14.83
CA PRO A 37 -5.07 24.17 -16.25
C PRO A 37 -4.13 23.17 -16.95
N PRO A 38 -4.38 22.82 -18.23
CA PRO A 38 -3.49 21.94 -18.95
C PRO A 38 -2.07 22.51 -19.05
N GLY A 39 -1.06 21.69 -18.75
CA GLY A 39 0.35 22.09 -18.82
C GLY A 39 0.83 23.01 -17.68
N SER A 40 0.02 23.28 -16.66
CA SER A 40 0.42 24.10 -15.51
C SER A 40 1.45 23.43 -14.59
N PHE A 41 1.57 22.10 -14.63
CA PHE A 41 2.64 21.34 -13.96
C PHE A 41 3.26 20.34 -14.94
N ALA A 42 4.34 20.77 -15.60
CA ALA A 42 4.97 20.03 -16.69
C ALA A 42 6.49 20.16 -16.65
N ASN A 43 7.19 19.09 -17.05
CA ASN A 43 8.64 19.04 -17.22
C ASN A 43 9.45 19.40 -15.96
N GLN A 44 8.88 19.10 -14.79
CA GLN A 44 9.51 19.34 -13.49
C GLN A 44 10.40 18.17 -13.07
N VAL A 45 11.39 18.47 -12.24
CA VAL A 45 12.40 17.53 -11.75
C VAL A 45 12.65 17.87 -10.29
N GLY A 46 12.19 17.00 -9.39
CA GLY A 46 12.37 17.15 -7.95
C GLY A 46 13.34 16.14 -7.36
N GLY A 47 13.63 16.34 -6.08
CA GLY A 47 14.38 15.45 -5.20
C GLY A 47 13.47 14.49 -4.44
N ALA A 48 14.07 13.44 -3.90
CA ALA A 48 13.36 12.47 -3.07
C ALA A 48 12.93 13.07 -1.73
N ASN A 49 11.67 12.86 -1.33
CA ASN A 49 11.18 13.16 0.02
C ASN A 49 11.39 14.61 0.48
N VAL A 50 11.28 15.55 -0.45
CA VAL A 50 11.44 17.00 -0.23
C VAL A 50 10.28 17.75 -0.87
N ILE A 51 10.09 19.02 -0.51
CA ILE A 51 9.08 19.88 -1.14
C ILE A 51 9.82 20.93 -1.99
N ASP A 52 9.84 20.76 -3.31
CA ASP A 52 10.71 21.50 -4.23
C ASP A 52 9.98 22.49 -5.14
N HIS A 53 8.73 22.21 -5.53
CA HIS A 53 7.97 23.04 -6.48
C HIS A 53 6.78 23.76 -5.85
N GLU A 54 6.92 24.14 -4.57
CA GLU A 54 5.86 24.79 -3.79
C GLU A 54 5.27 26.01 -4.49
N THR A 55 6.14 26.80 -5.12
CA THR A 55 5.79 27.99 -5.89
C THR A 55 4.80 27.71 -7.02
N ILE A 56 4.71 26.47 -7.52
CA ILE A 56 3.78 26.08 -8.57
C ILE A 56 2.42 25.71 -7.98
N TRP A 57 2.32 24.68 -7.14
CA TRP A 57 1.00 24.25 -6.63
C TRP A 57 0.37 25.19 -5.61
N GLN A 58 1.11 26.13 -5.03
CA GLN A 58 0.50 27.23 -4.29
C GLN A 58 -0.41 28.09 -5.17
N THR A 59 -0.27 28.05 -6.50
CA THR A 59 -1.21 28.70 -7.44
C THR A 59 -2.46 27.87 -7.71
N PHE A 60 -2.45 26.59 -7.37
CA PHE A 60 -3.57 25.68 -7.64
C PHE A 60 -4.70 25.84 -6.61
N PRO A 61 -5.94 25.43 -6.96
CA PRO A 61 -7.02 25.25 -6.02
C PRO A 61 -6.62 24.32 -4.87
N LEU A 62 -7.24 24.50 -3.70
CA LEU A 62 -6.85 23.82 -2.45
C LEU A 62 -6.72 22.29 -2.60
N TYR A 63 -7.64 21.67 -3.33
CA TYR A 63 -7.62 20.22 -3.58
C TYR A 63 -6.35 19.79 -4.32
N ALA A 64 -6.11 20.33 -5.52
CA ALA A 64 -4.92 20.01 -6.30
C ALA A 64 -3.64 20.39 -5.55
N ARG A 65 -3.64 21.54 -4.86
CA ARG A 65 -2.53 21.97 -4.02
C ARG A 65 -2.14 20.90 -3.02
N ALA A 66 -3.11 20.41 -2.23
CA ALA A 66 -2.85 19.38 -1.24
C ALA A 66 -2.29 18.09 -1.87
N ILE A 67 -2.86 17.63 -2.98
CA ILE A 67 -2.41 16.40 -3.64
C ILE A 67 -1.00 16.56 -4.22
N TYR A 68 -0.70 17.66 -4.89
CA TYR A 68 0.64 17.94 -5.42
C TYR A 68 1.67 18.15 -4.32
N THR A 69 1.31 18.81 -3.20
CA THR A 69 2.20 18.97 -2.04
C THR A 69 2.56 17.62 -1.40
N ILE A 70 1.56 16.76 -1.16
CA ILE A 70 1.82 15.43 -0.57
C ILE A 70 2.61 14.57 -1.57
N GLY A 71 2.27 14.62 -2.85
CA GLY A 71 2.97 13.87 -3.89
C GLY A 71 4.45 14.28 -3.99
N ASP A 72 4.74 15.58 -3.93
CA ASP A 72 6.10 16.10 -3.93
C ASP A 72 6.89 15.64 -2.70
N ALA A 73 6.29 15.76 -1.51
CA ALA A 73 6.91 15.30 -0.27
C ALA A 73 7.20 13.78 -0.24
N GLN A 74 6.61 12.98 -1.13
CA GLN A 74 6.77 11.52 -1.16
C GLN A 74 7.59 11.01 -2.36
N CYS A 75 7.64 11.78 -3.45
CA CYS A 75 8.15 11.35 -4.75
C CYS A 75 9.20 12.33 -5.25
N HIS A 76 10.02 11.91 -6.21
CA HIS A 76 11.00 12.80 -6.83
C HIS A 76 10.39 13.71 -7.92
N GLN A 77 9.07 13.63 -8.16
CA GLN A 77 8.35 14.33 -9.23
C GLN A 77 9.11 14.46 -10.57
N LEU A 78 9.74 13.37 -11.02
CA LEU A 78 10.51 13.35 -12.26
C LEU A 78 9.57 13.21 -13.46
N TYR A 79 9.52 14.23 -14.34
CA TYR A 79 8.58 14.25 -15.46
C TYR A 79 8.70 13.04 -16.41
N TYR A 80 9.92 12.55 -16.62
CA TYR A 80 10.24 11.41 -17.50
C TYR A 80 9.99 10.05 -16.83
N ARG A 81 9.60 10.05 -15.55
CA ARG A 81 9.15 8.87 -14.80
C ARG A 81 7.67 8.93 -14.46
N SER A 82 6.96 9.97 -14.90
CA SER A 82 5.58 10.24 -14.49
C SER A 82 4.63 10.01 -15.65
N PHE A 83 3.43 9.51 -15.35
CA PHE A 83 2.34 9.57 -16.31
C PHE A 83 1.91 11.01 -16.53
N TRP A 84 1.37 11.27 -17.73
CA TRP A 84 0.88 12.57 -18.14
C TRP A 84 -0.63 12.53 -18.33
N LEU A 85 -1.33 13.39 -17.57
CA LEU A 85 -2.79 13.51 -17.59
C LEU A 85 -3.14 14.98 -17.76
N ASN A 86 -4.05 15.31 -18.68
CA ASN A 86 -4.43 16.70 -18.96
C ASN A 86 -3.23 17.60 -19.33
N GLY A 87 -2.17 17.06 -19.95
CA GLY A 87 -0.94 17.80 -20.23
C GLY A 87 -0.09 18.13 -19.00
N ASN A 88 -0.44 17.63 -17.82
CA ASN A 88 0.31 17.76 -16.58
C ASN A 88 0.98 16.43 -16.22
N GLN A 89 2.21 16.45 -15.69
CA GLN A 89 2.76 15.27 -15.06
C GLN A 89 1.98 14.97 -13.77
N MET A 90 1.77 13.69 -13.47
CA MET A 90 1.08 13.25 -12.26
C MET A 90 1.82 13.72 -10.98
N PRO A 91 1.11 13.83 -9.84
CA PRO A 91 1.71 14.26 -8.57
C PRO A 91 2.85 13.36 -8.06
N ILE A 92 2.90 12.12 -8.54
CA ILE A 92 3.92 11.12 -8.23
C ILE A 92 4.29 10.33 -9.50
N ASP A 93 5.40 9.58 -9.44
CA ASP A 93 5.91 8.82 -10.57
C ASP A 93 5.09 7.54 -10.87
N GLU A 94 5.39 6.91 -12.00
CA GLU A 94 4.76 5.67 -12.49
C GLU A 94 4.89 4.52 -11.49
N ARG A 95 6.03 4.43 -10.78
CA ARG A 95 6.30 3.35 -9.81
C ARG A 95 5.40 3.50 -8.61
N MET A 96 5.38 4.67 -7.99
CA MET A 96 4.55 4.98 -6.83
C MET A 96 3.06 4.94 -7.18
N THR A 97 2.69 5.41 -8.38
CA THR A 97 1.33 5.24 -8.90
C THR A 97 0.93 3.77 -8.91
N SER A 98 1.79 2.89 -9.44
CA SER A 98 1.54 1.44 -9.42
C SER A 98 1.47 0.89 -7.99
N MET A 99 2.36 1.33 -7.10
CA MET A 99 2.35 0.91 -5.70
C MET A 99 1.01 1.19 -5.03
N TYR A 100 0.46 2.41 -5.18
CA TYR A 100 -0.83 2.76 -4.58
C TYR A 100 -1.99 1.97 -5.17
N VAL A 101 -2.04 1.82 -6.50
CA VAL A 101 -3.07 1.00 -7.17
C VAL A 101 -3.07 -0.43 -6.64
N PHE A 102 -1.90 -1.09 -6.62
CA PHE A 102 -1.80 -2.49 -6.19
C PHE A 102 -1.87 -2.67 -4.67
N ALA A 103 -1.51 -1.66 -3.86
CA ALA A 103 -1.72 -1.68 -2.42
C ALA A 103 -3.20 -1.83 -2.06
N ASN A 104 -4.10 -1.20 -2.81
CA ASN A 104 -5.55 -1.43 -2.64
C ASN A 104 -5.92 -2.90 -2.86
N LEU A 105 -5.35 -3.56 -3.87
CA LEU A 105 -5.57 -4.99 -4.13
C LEU A 105 -4.99 -5.87 -3.02
N GLY A 106 -3.83 -5.51 -2.48
CA GLY A 106 -3.22 -6.21 -1.34
C GLY A 106 -4.08 -6.13 -0.08
N VAL A 107 -4.57 -4.92 0.25
CA VAL A 107 -5.51 -4.70 1.35
C VAL A 107 -6.78 -5.51 1.12
N LEU A 108 -7.35 -5.46 -0.09
CA LEU A 108 -8.55 -6.23 -0.46
C LEU A 108 -8.32 -7.74 -0.31
N ALA A 109 -7.15 -8.25 -0.69
CA ALA A 109 -6.81 -9.66 -0.50
C ALA A 109 -6.77 -10.05 0.98
N ALA A 110 -6.20 -9.21 1.86
CA ALA A 110 -6.20 -9.43 3.31
C ALA A 110 -7.62 -9.45 3.89
N MET A 111 -8.52 -8.61 3.38
CA MET A 111 -9.91 -8.50 3.86
C MET A 111 -10.72 -9.78 3.67
N PHE A 112 -10.44 -10.52 2.59
CA PHE A 112 -11.07 -11.80 2.28
C PHE A 112 -10.24 -13.01 2.70
N ALA A 113 -9.05 -12.81 3.27
CA ALA A 113 -8.23 -13.87 3.80
C ALA A 113 -8.87 -14.50 5.04
N ARG A 114 -8.56 -15.77 5.28
CA ARG A 114 -8.93 -16.42 6.55
C ARG A 114 -8.17 -15.74 7.69
N PRO A 115 -8.88 -15.25 8.74
CA PRO A 115 -8.24 -14.56 9.85
C PRO A 115 -7.40 -15.53 10.70
N SER A 116 -6.35 -15.01 11.32
CA SER A 116 -5.44 -15.72 12.20
C SER A 116 -4.80 -14.74 13.19
N THR A 117 -4.30 -15.23 14.32
CA THR A 117 -3.49 -14.45 15.28
C THR A 117 -2.03 -14.28 14.85
N LYS A 118 -1.68 -14.80 13.67
CA LYS A 118 -0.35 -14.73 13.07
C LYS A 118 -0.42 -13.98 11.75
N THR A 119 0.30 -12.86 11.65
CA THR A 119 0.32 -12.02 10.44
C THR A 119 0.75 -12.83 9.22
N GLY A 120 1.82 -13.63 9.35
CA GLY A 120 2.31 -14.45 8.24
C GLY A 120 1.29 -15.48 7.76
N GLU A 121 0.46 -16.00 8.67
CA GLU A 121 -0.62 -16.94 8.32
C GLU A 121 -1.74 -16.25 7.55
N VAL A 122 -2.13 -15.03 7.91
CA VAL A 122 -3.12 -14.24 7.15
C VAL A 122 -2.59 -13.96 5.73
N MET A 123 -1.31 -13.60 5.60
CA MET A 123 -0.68 -13.37 4.29
C MET A 123 -0.68 -14.64 3.42
N VAL A 124 -0.33 -15.78 3.99
CA VAL A 124 -0.37 -17.09 3.32
C VAL A 124 -1.80 -17.46 2.92
N ASN A 125 -2.79 -17.15 3.77
CA ASN A 125 -4.19 -17.43 3.49
C ASN A 125 -4.78 -16.56 2.38
N ALA A 126 -4.24 -15.38 2.14
CA ALA A 126 -4.58 -14.52 1.00
C ALA A 126 -4.00 -15.03 -0.34
N MET A 127 -3.04 -15.97 -0.32
CA MET A 127 -2.43 -16.48 -1.54
C MET A 127 -3.30 -17.49 -2.30
N PRO A 128 -3.15 -17.59 -3.63
CA PRO A 128 -3.72 -18.67 -4.43
C PRO A 128 -3.38 -20.05 -3.88
N SER A 129 -4.27 -21.02 -4.11
CA SER A 129 -4.15 -22.36 -3.50
C SER A 129 -2.82 -23.07 -3.83
N SER A 130 -2.26 -22.83 -5.01
CA SER A 130 -0.96 -23.38 -5.45
C SER A 130 0.21 -22.86 -4.60
N ILE A 131 0.24 -21.54 -4.34
CA ILE A 131 1.29 -20.90 -3.54
C ILE A 131 1.11 -21.24 -2.07
N ARG A 132 -0.13 -21.16 -1.56
CA ARG A 132 -0.46 -21.51 -0.17
C ARG A 132 0.01 -22.90 0.20
N ARG A 133 -0.21 -23.91 -0.66
CA ARG A 133 0.25 -25.29 -0.43
C ARG A 133 1.78 -25.42 -0.34
N ARG A 134 2.53 -24.61 -1.10
CA ARG A 134 3.99 -24.60 -1.06
C ARG A 134 4.49 -23.94 0.23
N LEU A 135 3.88 -22.82 0.61
CA LEU A 135 4.25 -22.05 1.80
C LEU A 135 3.83 -22.74 3.12
N ALA A 136 2.80 -23.58 3.11
CA ALA A 136 2.38 -24.35 4.29
C ALA A 136 3.43 -25.37 4.78
N ARG A 137 4.53 -25.58 4.04
CA ARG A 137 5.63 -26.46 4.44
C ARG A 137 6.60 -25.82 5.42
N ILE A 138 6.53 -24.49 5.59
CA ILE A 138 7.39 -23.73 6.51
C ILE A 138 6.52 -22.99 7.54
N PRO A 139 7.08 -22.57 8.68
CA PRO A 139 6.35 -21.78 9.67
C PRO A 139 5.73 -20.53 9.05
N SER A 140 4.48 -20.22 9.42
CA SER A 140 3.69 -19.14 8.81
C SER A 140 4.37 -17.78 8.84
N GLU A 141 5.09 -17.45 9.92
CA GLU A 141 5.85 -16.20 10.03
C GLU A 141 7.05 -16.15 9.07
N GLN A 142 7.73 -17.27 8.86
CA GLN A 142 8.80 -17.38 7.87
C GLN A 142 8.24 -17.28 6.45
N ALA A 143 7.08 -17.89 6.18
CA ALA A 143 6.38 -17.73 4.91
C ALA A 143 5.94 -16.29 4.65
N GLY A 144 5.39 -15.61 5.66
CA GLY A 144 5.05 -14.19 5.58
C GLY A 144 6.26 -13.33 5.27
N ALA A 145 7.36 -13.52 6.00
CA ALA A 145 8.63 -12.83 5.74
C ALA A 145 9.16 -13.11 4.33
N ALA A 146 9.06 -14.34 3.84
CA ALA A 146 9.46 -14.70 2.48
C ALA A 146 8.58 -13.99 1.41
N ILE A 147 7.26 -13.90 1.62
CA ILE A 147 6.37 -13.14 0.73
C ILE A 147 6.81 -11.66 0.68
N VAL A 148 7.09 -11.05 1.83
CA VAL A 148 7.56 -9.66 1.90
C VAL A 148 8.89 -9.49 1.17
N PHE A 149 9.89 -10.29 1.55
CA PHE A 149 11.23 -10.19 1.00
C PHE A 149 11.24 -10.40 -0.52
N LEU A 150 10.64 -11.50 -1.00
CA LEU A 150 10.59 -11.80 -2.44
C LEU A 150 9.73 -10.81 -3.22
N GLY A 151 8.70 -10.23 -2.59
CA GLY A 151 7.85 -9.22 -3.20
C GLY A 151 8.54 -7.86 -3.37
N LEU A 152 9.35 -7.45 -2.40
CA LEU A 152 10.08 -6.19 -2.45
C LEU A 152 11.38 -6.28 -3.26
N LEU A 153 11.95 -7.48 -3.39
CA LEU A 153 13.24 -7.71 -4.03
C LEU A 153 13.34 -7.15 -5.46
N PRO A 154 12.37 -7.34 -6.38
CA PRO A 154 12.47 -6.78 -7.73
C PRO A 154 12.57 -5.26 -7.75
N MET A 155 11.80 -4.57 -6.91
CA MET A 155 11.86 -3.12 -6.78
C MET A 155 13.17 -2.66 -6.15
N ALA A 156 13.67 -3.38 -5.14
CA ALA A 156 14.95 -3.09 -4.51
C ALA A 156 16.10 -3.24 -5.53
N ILE A 157 16.12 -4.30 -6.34
CA ILE A 157 17.13 -4.50 -7.38
C ILE A 157 17.03 -3.36 -8.41
N ASP A 158 15.85 -3.14 -8.97
CA ASP A 158 15.61 -2.14 -10.02
C ASP A 158 15.95 -0.72 -9.58
N GLY A 159 15.56 -0.31 -8.37
CA GLY A 159 15.92 0.99 -7.80
C GLY A 159 17.41 1.08 -7.42
N PHE A 160 17.98 0.02 -6.86
CA PHE A 160 19.39 -0.01 -6.48
C PHE A 160 20.31 0.04 -7.71
N THR A 161 19.96 -0.65 -8.80
CA THR A 161 20.74 -0.58 -10.05
C THR A 161 20.76 0.83 -10.65
N GLN A 162 19.70 1.62 -10.48
CA GLN A 162 19.68 3.03 -10.90
C GLN A 162 20.68 3.90 -10.13
N LEU A 163 21.03 3.56 -8.88
CA LEU A 163 21.99 4.33 -8.09
C LEU A 163 23.41 4.24 -8.65
N PHE A 164 23.71 3.21 -9.44
CA PHE A 164 25.02 3.03 -10.09
C PHE A 164 25.07 3.64 -11.49
N SER A 165 23.99 4.29 -11.93
CA SER A 165 24.01 5.04 -13.18
C SER A 165 24.96 6.23 -13.05
N GLY A 166 25.95 6.27 -13.94
CA GLY A 166 27.01 7.26 -13.96
C GLY A 166 27.60 7.43 -15.37
N PRO A 167 28.77 8.09 -15.50
CA PRO A 167 29.34 8.43 -16.82
C PRO A 167 29.64 7.22 -17.72
N TYR A 168 29.85 6.03 -17.15
CA TYR A 168 30.27 4.82 -17.86
C TYR A 168 29.18 3.74 -17.95
N TYR A 169 28.04 3.95 -17.29
CA TYR A 169 26.91 3.03 -17.26
C TYR A 169 25.63 3.82 -17.05
N THR A 170 24.71 3.76 -18.00
CA THR A 170 23.42 4.46 -17.90
C THR A 170 22.29 3.45 -17.83
N TYR A 171 21.70 3.32 -16.64
CA TYR A 171 20.49 2.55 -16.44
C TYR A 171 19.36 3.45 -15.95
N GLU A 172 18.25 3.41 -16.68
CA GLU A 172 17.00 4.05 -16.29
C GLU A 172 15.88 3.02 -16.50
N SER A 173 15.07 2.79 -15.46
CA SER A 173 14.01 1.78 -15.57
C SER A 173 13.01 2.19 -16.64
N THR A 174 12.56 1.23 -17.44
CA THR A 174 11.44 1.46 -18.36
C THR A 174 10.15 1.70 -17.57
N TRP A 175 9.17 2.34 -18.19
CA TRP A 175 7.83 2.50 -17.60
C TRP A 175 7.21 1.14 -17.19
N THR A 176 7.45 0.09 -17.98
CA THR A 176 7.01 -1.28 -17.66
C THR A 176 7.68 -1.83 -16.41
N ALA A 177 9.00 -1.65 -16.26
CA ALA A 177 9.73 -2.10 -15.07
C ALA A 177 9.23 -1.36 -13.81
N ARG A 178 9.00 -0.05 -13.90
CA ARG A 178 8.43 0.76 -12.81
C ARG A 178 7.04 0.28 -12.40
N LEU A 179 6.17 0.03 -13.38
CA LEU A 179 4.83 -0.50 -13.14
C LEU A 179 4.86 -1.89 -12.49
N VAL A 180 5.66 -2.82 -13.01
CA VAL A 180 5.69 -4.21 -12.53
C VAL A 180 6.29 -4.28 -11.13
N THR A 181 7.47 -3.70 -10.93
CA THR A 181 8.15 -3.73 -9.62
C THR A 181 7.37 -2.95 -8.57
N GLY A 182 6.85 -1.78 -8.91
CA GLY A 182 5.97 -0.99 -8.06
C GLY A 182 4.66 -1.72 -7.73
N GLY A 183 4.06 -2.41 -8.70
CA GLY A 183 2.83 -3.16 -8.51
C GLY A 183 2.99 -4.34 -7.56
N ILE A 184 4.08 -5.12 -7.71
CA ILE A 184 4.40 -6.22 -6.80
C ILE A 184 4.65 -5.69 -5.38
N ALA A 185 5.47 -4.65 -5.25
CA ALA A 185 5.78 -4.04 -3.96
C ALA A 185 4.53 -3.44 -3.28
N GLY A 186 3.68 -2.75 -4.05
CA GLY A 186 2.41 -2.21 -3.60
C GLY A 186 1.48 -3.29 -3.09
N TYR A 187 1.24 -4.34 -3.87
CA TYR A 187 0.39 -5.48 -3.47
C TYR A 187 0.87 -6.10 -2.17
N VAL A 188 2.17 -6.39 -2.06
CA VAL A 188 2.75 -7.03 -0.89
C VAL A 188 2.73 -6.12 0.34
N GLY A 189 2.99 -4.82 0.16
CA GLY A 189 2.87 -3.82 1.23
C GLY A 189 1.44 -3.68 1.74
N GLY A 190 0.47 -3.54 0.84
CA GLY A 190 -0.95 -3.48 1.19
C GLY A 190 -1.44 -4.76 1.88
N LEU A 191 -0.99 -5.92 1.40
CA LEU A 191 -1.29 -7.22 2.01
C LEU A 191 -0.73 -7.32 3.43
N LEU A 192 0.52 -6.91 3.65
CA LEU A 192 1.16 -6.94 4.97
C LEU A 192 0.40 -6.07 5.98
N VAL A 193 0.14 -4.80 5.63
CA VAL A 193 -0.59 -3.87 6.50
C VAL A 193 -1.99 -4.38 6.78
N GLY A 194 -2.69 -4.89 5.75
CA GLY A 194 -4.01 -5.49 5.89
C GLY A 194 -3.98 -6.71 6.82
N ALA A 195 -3.01 -7.60 6.66
CA ALA A 195 -2.83 -8.79 7.48
C ALA A 195 -2.56 -8.45 8.96
N MET A 196 -1.78 -7.39 9.23
CA MET A 196 -1.56 -6.91 10.59
C MET A 196 -2.88 -6.45 11.25
N LEU A 197 -3.72 -5.69 10.53
CA LEU A 197 -5.02 -5.23 11.05
C LEU A 197 -6.01 -6.38 11.28
N VAL A 198 -6.01 -7.39 10.40
CA VAL A 198 -6.79 -8.62 10.60
C VAL A 198 -6.31 -9.35 11.85
N THR A 199 -5.00 -9.46 12.04
CA THR A 199 -4.37 -10.14 13.17
C THR A 199 -4.69 -9.46 14.49
N ILE A 200 -4.58 -8.13 14.56
CA ILE A 200 -4.94 -7.35 15.75
C ILE A 200 -6.40 -7.60 16.13
N ARG A 201 -7.32 -7.55 15.16
CA ARG A 201 -8.75 -7.83 15.40
C ARG A 201 -8.94 -9.25 15.92
N GLN A 202 -8.31 -10.24 15.29
CA GLN A 202 -8.44 -11.64 15.66
C GLN A 202 -7.95 -11.90 17.09
N PHE A 203 -6.81 -11.30 17.46
CA PHE A 203 -6.29 -11.37 18.82
C PHE A 203 -7.25 -10.75 19.84
N SER A 204 -7.85 -9.59 19.54
CA SER A 204 -8.87 -8.98 20.41
C SER A 204 -10.07 -9.89 20.63
N LEU A 205 -10.59 -10.52 19.57
CA LEU A 205 -11.73 -11.44 19.65
C LEU A 205 -11.41 -12.69 20.48
N GLU A 206 -10.22 -13.27 20.31
CA GLU A 206 -9.80 -14.42 21.11
C GLU A 206 -9.62 -14.06 22.59
N MET A 207 -9.12 -12.86 22.88
CA MET A 207 -9.00 -12.36 24.26
C MET A 207 -10.34 -12.07 24.92
N GLU A 208 -11.30 -11.51 24.18
CA GLU A 208 -12.67 -11.35 24.66
C GLU A 208 -13.33 -12.69 24.96
N ALA A 209 -13.18 -13.68 24.05
CA ALA A 209 -13.70 -15.02 24.24
C ALA A 209 -13.06 -15.73 25.45
N PHE A 210 -11.74 -15.59 25.63
CA PHE A 210 -11.03 -16.12 26.78
C PHE A 210 -11.51 -15.49 28.10
N ARG A 211 -11.63 -14.16 28.14
CA ARG A 211 -12.16 -13.44 29.32
C ARG A 211 -13.57 -13.89 29.68
N ALA A 212 -14.46 -14.01 28.69
CA ALA A 212 -15.84 -14.47 28.88
C ALA A 212 -15.93 -15.89 29.45
N ARG A 213 -14.96 -16.77 29.14
CA ARG A 213 -14.87 -18.12 29.71
C ARG A 213 -14.35 -18.14 31.15
N MET A 214 -13.54 -17.16 31.55
CA MET A 214 -12.99 -17.08 32.92
C MET A 214 -13.92 -16.39 33.92
N THR A 215 -14.77 -15.46 33.48
CA THR A 215 -15.72 -14.74 34.37
C THR A 215 -16.65 -15.66 35.18
N PRO A 216 -17.20 -16.76 34.63
CA PRO A 216 -18.03 -17.71 35.38
C PRO A 216 -17.26 -18.47 36.47
N MET A 217 -15.96 -18.73 36.28
CA MET A 217 -15.14 -19.49 37.23
C MET A 217 -14.82 -18.70 38.51
N VAL A 218 -14.72 -17.36 38.40
CA VAL A 218 -14.48 -16.48 39.57
C VAL A 218 -15.77 -16.24 40.36
N ALA A 219 -16.94 -16.24 39.71
CA ALA A 219 -18.22 -16.06 40.38
C ALA A 219 -18.74 -17.33 41.09
N GLY A 220 -18.25 -18.51 40.70
CA GLY A 220 -18.60 -19.81 41.32
C GLY A 220 -17.61 -20.31 42.38
N GLY A 221 -16.53 -19.56 42.65
CA GLY A 221 -15.55 -19.88 43.70
C GLY A 221 -15.88 -19.18 45.02
N ARG A 222 -16.93 -19.65 45.70
CA ARG A 222 -17.13 -19.49 47.15
C ARG A 222 -17.42 -20.86 47.74
#